data_AF-A0A947CLR4-F1
#
_entry.id   AF-A0A947CLR4-F1
#
_cell.length_a   1.000
_cell.length_b   1.000
_cell.length_c   1.000
_cell.angle_alpha   90.00
_cell.angle_beta   90.00
_cell.angle_gamma   90.00
#
_symmetry.space_group_name_H-M   'P 1'
#
loop_
_entity.id
_entity.type
_entity.pdbx_description
1 polymer ?
#
loop_
_entity_poly.entity_id
_entity_poly.type
_entity_poly.pdbx_seq_one_letter_code
_entity_poly.pdbx_strand_id
1 'polypeptide(L)'
;QELIDALNDIAGGIITPSCSYELASPPPDPDNVTVLADGVAVPRSEGHTNGWDYHPDDTTITFFGSYCSDIESATIQSVDFVFGCQGPQID
;
A
#
# COMPACT_ATOMS: atom_id res chain seq x y z
N GLN A 1 29.98 -0.31 -16.71
CA GLN A 1 28.66 0.33 -16.94
C GLN A 1 27.75 -0.21 -15.86
N GLU A 2 27.79 0.37 -14.65
CA GLU A 2 27.03 -0.11 -13.49
C GLU A 2 26.59 1.09 -12.64
N LEU A 3 25.38 1.60 -12.93
CA LEU A 3 24.70 2.61 -12.12
C LEU A 3 23.18 2.48 -12.27
N ILE A 4 22.65 1.25 -12.22
CA ILE A 4 21.20 1.01 -12.29
C ILE A 4 20.71 0.22 -11.07
N ASP A 5 21.55 0.01 -10.05
CA ASP A 5 21.14 -0.70 -8.82
C ASP A 5 20.71 0.20 -7.66
N ALA A 6 20.64 1.52 -7.86
CA ALA A 6 20.28 2.47 -6.79
C ALA A 6 18.90 3.13 -6.96
N LEU A 7 18.09 2.75 -7.96
CA LEU A 7 16.78 3.41 -8.20
C LEU A 7 15.57 2.62 -7.71
N ASN A 8 15.72 1.38 -7.24
CA ASN A 8 14.58 0.58 -6.74
C ASN A 8 14.44 0.57 -5.22
N ASP A 9 14.99 1.56 -4.53
CA ASP A 9 14.57 1.94 -3.17
C ASP A 9 13.34 2.87 -3.25
N ILE A 10 12.42 2.55 -4.16
CA ILE A 10 11.07 3.10 -4.15
C ILE A 10 10.31 2.18 -3.22
N ALA A 11 9.53 2.76 -2.31
CA ALA A 11 8.61 2.11 -1.38
C ALA A 11 7.60 1.20 -2.11
N GLY A 12 8.12 0.14 -2.74
CA GLY A 12 7.52 -0.60 -3.83
C GLY A 12 7.04 -1.93 -3.30
N GLY A 13 5.81 -1.92 -2.79
CA GLY A 13 5.05 -3.15 -2.74
C GLY A 13 4.97 -3.73 -4.15
N ILE A 14 5.34 -5.00 -4.28
CA ILE A 14 5.24 -5.71 -5.56
C ILE A 14 3.76 -5.74 -5.96
N ILE A 15 3.43 -5.15 -7.11
CA ILE A 15 2.10 -5.29 -7.71
C ILE A 15 1.93 -6.73 -8.14
N THR A 16 1.39 -7.55 -7.25
CA THR A 16 0.85 -8.85 -7.65
C THR A 16 -0.47 -8.60 -8.38
N PRO A 17 -0.87 -9.42 -9.37
CA PRO A 17 -2.11 -9.27 -10.14
C PRO A 17 -3.38 -9.55 -9.32
N SER A 18 -3.39 -9.18 -8.03
CA SER A 18 -4.39 -9.56 -7.04
C SER A 18 -4.81 -8.38 -6.15
N CYS A 19 -4.57 -7.13 -6.59
CA CYS A 19 -4.91 -5.93 -5.82
C CYS A 19 -4.29 -5.89 -4.43
N SER A 20 -3.23 -6.67 -4.21
CA SER A 20 -2.55 -6.86 -2.95
C SER A 20 -1.12 -6.30 -3.03
N TYR A 21 -0.75 -5.54 -2.02
CA TYR A 21 0.53 -4.85 -1.89
C TYR A 21 1.19 -5.28 -0.59
N GLU A 22 2.27 -6.03 -0.71
CA GLU A 22 3.11 -6.37 0.44
C GLU A 22 3.89 -5.12 0.88
N LEU A 23 3.81 -4.78 2.17
CA LEU A 23 4.57 -3.68 2.73
C LEU A 23 5.96 -4.16 3.14
N ALA A 24 6.98 -3.33 2.91
CA ALA A 24 8.36 -3.66 3.29
C ALA A 24 8.53 -3.81 4.83
N SER A 25 7.68 -3.15 5.60
CA SER A 25 7.61 -3.27 7.05
C SER A 25 6.17 -3.10 7.53
N PRO A 26 5.80 -3.74 8.65
CA PRO A 26 4.47 -3.56 9.22
C PRO A 26 4.29 -2.12 9.71
N PRO A 27 3.11 -1.51 9.49
CA PRO A 27 2.80 -0.20 10.02
C PRO A 27 2.86 -0.21 11.56
N PRO A 28 3.38 0.86 12.20
CA PRO A 28 3.40 0.97 13.66
C PRO A 28 2.00 0.95 14.28
N ASP A 29 1.03 1.50 13.54
CA ASP A 29 -0.39 1.47 13.87
C ASP A 29 -1.17 1.02 12.61
N PRO A 30 -1.60 -0.25 12.55
CA PRO A 30 -2.33 -0.77 11.40
C PRO A 30 -3.72 -0.12 11.23
N ASP A 31 -4.25 0.51 12.28
CA ASP A 31 -5.52 1.24 12.22
C ASP A 31 -5.35 2.69 11.73
N ASN A 32 -4.11 3.18 11.69
CA ASN A 32 -3.77 4.54 11.27
C ASN A 32 -2.86 4.55 10.03
N VAL A 33 -3.33 3.88 8.97
CA VAL A 33 -2.72 3.91 7.64
C VAL A 33 -3.57 4.77 6.73
N THR A 34 -2.94 5.72 6.03
CA THR A 34 -3.59 6.47 4.96
C THR A 34 -3.14 5.91 3.63
N VAL A 35 -4.08 5.42 2.84
CA VAL A 35 -3.83 4.91 1.49
C VAL A 35 -4.33 5.92 0.49
N LEU A 36 -3.45 6.31 -0.44
CA LEU A 36 -3.75 7.26 -1.51
C LEU A 36 -3.65 6.54 -2.85
N ALA A 37 -4.66 6.65 -3.69
CA ALA A 37 -4.63 6.21 -5.09
C ALA A 37 -4.65 7.46 -5.99
N ASP A 38 -3.62 7.66 -6.80
CA ASP A 38 -3.40 8.89 -7.58
C ASP A 38 -3.55 10.18 -6.74
N GLY A 39 -3.10 10.14 -5.49
CA GLY A 39 -3.21 11.24 -4.54
C GLY A 39 -4.59 11.42 -3.89
N VAL A 40 -5.55 10.53 -4.16
CA VAL A 40 -6.90 10.54 -3.55
C VAL A 40 -6.97 9.50 -2.43
N ALA A 41 -7.42 9.91 -1.24
CA ALA A 41 -7.58 9.00 -0.11
C ALA A 41 -8.61 7.92 -0.40
N VAL A 42 -8.17 6.65 -0.31
CA VAL A 42 -9.02 5.48 -0.42
C VAL A 42 -9.53 5.14 0.99
N PRO A 43 -10.85 4.97 1.19
CA PRO A 43 -11.38 4.59 2.49
C PRO A 43 -10.96 3.16 2.85
N ARG A 44 -10.70 2.92 4.14
CA ARG A 44 -10.55 1.56 4.65
C ARG A 44 -11.90 0.84 4.62
N SER A 45 -11.91 -0.41 4.19
CA SER A 45 -13.09 -1.26 4.06
C SER A 45 -12.83 -2.64 4.67
N GLU A 46 -12.97 -2.74 5.99
CA GLU A 46 -12.90 -4.02 6.73
C GLU A 46 -13.98 -5.03 6.28
N GLY A 47 -15.09 -4.55 5.70
CA GLY A 47 -16.12 -5.40 5.10
C GLY A 47 -15.75 -5.95 3.71
N HIS A 48 -14.56 -5.64 3.20
CA HIS A 48 -14.05 -6.09 1.88
C HIS A 48 -15.01 -5.79 0.71
N THR A 49 -15.73 -4.66 0.78
CA THR A 49 -16.74 -4.28 -0.23
C THR A 49 -16.19 -3.28 -1.25
N ASN A 50 -15.63 -2.15 -0.78
CA ASN A 50 -15.02 -1.15 -1.65
C ASN A 50 -14.05 -0.26 -0.87
N GLY A 51 -12.75 -0.36 -1.16
CA GLY A 51 -11.70 0.35 -0.43
C GLY A 51 -10.44 -0.50 -0.26
N TRP A 52 -9.71 -0.31 0.82
CA TRP A 52 -8.55 -1.16 1.17
C TRP A 52 -8.70 -1.77 2.56
N ASP A 53 -8.00 -2.87 2.83
CA ASP A 53 -7.84 -3.39 4.19
C ASP A 53 -6.42 -3.93 4.39
N TYR A 54 -5.97 -3.98 5.65
CA TYR A 54 -4.65 -4.45 6.03
C TYR A 54 -4.73 -5.83 6.68
N HIS A 55 -3.94 -6.77 6.15
CA HIS A 55 -3.76 -8.12 6.68
C HIS A 55 -2.44 -8.19 7.46
N PRO A 56 -2.48 -8.22 8.81
CA PRO A 56 -1.27 -8.24 9.63
C PRO A 56 -0.48 -9.54 9.50
N ASP A 57 -1.16 -10.63 9.15
CA ASP A 57 -0.62 -11.98 8.99
C ASP A 57 0.52 -12.00 7.95
N ASP A 58 0.28 -11.31 6.84
CA ASP A 58 1.16 -11.27 5.67
C ASP A 58 1.73 -9.86 5.43
N THR A 59 1.54 -8.93 6.37
CA THR A 59 1.96 -7.52 6.23
C THR A 59 1.54 -6.90 4.88
N THR A 60 0.31 -7.22 4.45
CA THR A 60 -0.17 -6.94 3.10
C THR A 60 -1.42 -6.06 3.13
N ILE A 61 -1.50 -5.06 2.25
CA ILE A 61 -2.70 -4.27 2.00
C ILE A 61 -3.42 -4.80 0.77
N THR A 62 -4.71 -5.08 0.88
CA THR A 62 -5.55 -5.56 -0.22
C THR A 62 -6.61 -4.51 -0.56
N PHE A 63 -6.76 -4.22 -1.85
CA PHE A 63 -7.85 -3.38 -2.37
C PHE A 63 -9.03 -4.23 -2.80
N PHE A 64 -10.24 -3.71 -2.57
CA PHE A 64 -11.51 -4.37 -2.85
C PHE A 64 -12.43 -3.45 -3.65
N GLY A 65 -13.38 -4.05 -4.38
CA GLY A 65 -14.40 -3.32 -5.13
C GLY A 65 -13.85 -2.58 -6.35
N SER A 66 -14.35 -1.37 -6.60
CA SER A 66 -13.97 -0.59 -7.79
C SER A 66 -12.50 -0.23 -7.79
N TYR A 67 -11.90 0.04 -6.63
CA TYR A 67 -10.47 0.35 -6.53
C TYR A 67 -9.58 -0.80 -7.02
N CYS A 68 -9.96 -2.05 -6.74
CA CYS A 68 -9.24 -3.21 -7.26
C CYS A 68 -9.34 -3.28 -8.79
N SER A 69 -10.56 -3.14 -9.34
CA SER A 69 -10.75 -3.11 -10.80
C SER A 69 -10.03 -1.93 -11.47
N ASP A 70 -9.97 -0.78 -10.80
CA ASP A 70 -9.28 0.41 -11.28
C ASP A 70 -7.75 0.22 -11.26
N ILE A 71 -7.20 -0.52 -10.29
CA ILE A 71 -5.78 -0.93 -10.27
C ILE A 71 -5.49 -1.95 -11.38
N GLU A 72 -6.32 -2.99 -11.53
CA GLU A 72 -6.15 -4.02 -12.55
C GLU A 72 -6.26 -3.48 -13.98
N SER A 73 -7.15 -2.51 -14.19
CA SER A 73 -7.31 -1.84 -15.48
C SER A 73 -6.23 -0.78 -15.75
N ALA A 74 -5.28 -0.59 -14.82
CA ALA A 74 -4.31 0.50 -14.83
C ALA A 74 -4.99 1.87 -14.97
N THR A 75 -6.19 2.03 -14.41
CA THR A 75 -6.82 3.34 -14.24
C THR A 75 -6.14 4.10 -13.10
N ILE A 76 -5.89 3.41 -11.99
CA ILE A 76 -5.03 3.91 -10.91
C ILE A 76 -3.58 3.68 -11.30
N GLN A 77 -2.79 4.76 -11.36
CA GLN A 77 -1.41 4.72 -11.82
C GLN A 77 -0.41 4.69 -10.66
N SER A 78 -0.75 5.33 -9.53
CA SER A 78 0.06 5.31 -8.33
C SER A 78 -0.75 4.96 -7.09
N VAL A 79 -0.13 4.21 -6.18
CA VAL A 79 -0.65 3.94 -4.85
C VAL A 79 0.44 4.31 -3.84
N ASP A 80 0.10 5.21 -2.93
CA ASP A 80 0.98 5.66 -1.86
C ASP A 80 0.43 5.24 -0.50
N PHE A 81 1.31 4.67 0.33
CA PHE A 81 1.00 4.26 1.69
C PHE A 81 1.67 5.21 2.67
N VAL A 82 0.86 6.00 3.37
CA VAL A 82 1.33 6.97 4.36
C VAL A 82 1.04 6.41 5.75
N PHE A 83 2.12 6.02 6.42
CA PHE A 83 2.10 5.59 7.82
C PHE A 83 2.42 6.76 8.72
N GLY A 84 1.73 6.88 9.86
CA GLY A 84 2.19 7.76 10.93
C GLY A 84 3.61 7.36 11.32
N CYS A 85 4.59 8.27 11.20
CA CYS A 85 5.98 7.97 11.54
C CYS A 85 6.05 7.46 12.98
N GLN A 86 6.74 6.34 13.19
CA GLN A 86 7.23 5.99 14.51
C GLN A 86 8.22 7.10 14.89
N GLY A 87 7.92 7.83 15.97
CA GLY A 87 8.89 8.74 16.58
C GLY A 87 10.20 7.98 16.85
N PRO A 88 11.35 8.68 16.92
CA PRO A 88 12.66 8.06 16.98
C PRO A 88 12.65 6.93 18.01
N GLN A 89 12.97 5.71 17.55
CA GLN A 89 13.26 4.59 18.43
C GLN A 89 14.59 4.92 19.11
N ILE A 90 14.54 5.54 20.29
CA ILE A 90 15.69 5.63 21.17
C ILE A 90 15.86 4.24 21.80
N ASP A 91 16.82 3.48 21.29
CA ASP A 91 17.45 2.36 22.00
C ASP A 91 18.51 2.91 22.97
#